data_AF-A0A959X893-F1
#
_entry.id   AF-A0A959X893-F1
#
_cell.length_a   1.000
_cell.length_b   1.000
_cell.length_c   1.000
_cell.angle_alpha   90.00
_cell.angle_beta   90.00
_cell.angle_gamma   90.00
#
_symmetry.space_group_name_H-M   'P 1'
#
loop_
_entity.id
_entity.type
_entity.pdbx_description
1 polymer ?
#
loop_
_entity_poly.entity_id
_entity_poly.type
_entity_poly.pdbx_seq_one_letter_code
_entity_poly.pdbx_strand_id
1 'polypeptide(L)'
;VAPVAGWFVLFFLVGFASLACLWAAAGSMATRVQDLSQTTTPLTTIIMLVYIVGMFARGTMAEVLSYVPIASTVVMPGRLLSGEATWLHALASLVISGLFMIVAIWFGEQVYRRGLLQTNAVMSLKDAFRRTADA
;
A
#
# COMPACT_ATOMS: atom_id res chain seq x y z
N VAL A 1 -22.99 9.36 -12.36
CA VAL A 1 -22.50 9.17 -10.97
C VAL A 1 -22.49 7.70 -10.55
N ALA A 2 -23.61 6.96 -10.69
CA ALA A 2 -23.69 5.54 -10.29
C ALA A 2 -22.57 4.61 -10.84
N PRO A 3 -22.09 4.74 -12.10
CA PRO A 3 -21.00 3.88 -12.60
C PRO A 3 -19.66 4.16 -11.92
N VAL A 4 -19.40 5.41 -11.55
CA VAL A 4 -18.13 5.84 -10.93
C VAL A 4 -18.06 5.41 -9.46
N ALA A 5 -19.21 5.34 -8.79
CA ALA A 5 -19.29 4.79 -7.43
C ALA A 5 -18.85 3.32 -7.38
N GLY A 6 -19.19 2.51 -8.39
CA GLY A 6 -18.72 1.12 -8.48
C GLY A 6 -17.19 1.04 -8.58
N TRP A 7 -16.58 1.87 -9.42
CA TRP A 7 -15.11 1.97 -9.51
C TRP A 7 -14.48 2.41 -8.20
N PHE A 8 -15.06 3.41 -7.53
CA PHE A 8 -14.58 3.86 -6.22
C PHE A 8 -14.57 2.72 -5.20
N VAL A 9 -15.64 1.92 -5.12
CA VAL A 9 -15.70 0.77 -4.20
C VAL A 9 -14.60 -0.25 -4.52
N LEU A 10 -14.36 -0.57 -5.79
CA LEU A 10 -13.30 -1.51 -6.19
C LEU A 10 -11.91 -1.00 -5.79
N PHE A 11 -11.61 0.26 -6.11
CA PHE A 11 -10.34 0.90 -5.72
C PHE A 11 -10.18 0.99 -4.20
N PHE A 12 -11.27 1.29 -3.48
CA PHE A 12 -11.29 1.32 -2.03
C PHE A 12 -10.95 -0.05 -1.45
N LEU A 13 -11.58 -1.13 -1.91
CA LEU A 13 -11.33 -2.49 -1.40
C LEU A 13 -9.89 -2.93 -1.62
N VAL A 14 -9.36 -2.73 -2.83
CA VAL A 14 -7.97 -3.08 -3.17
C VAL A 14 -6.97 -2.24 -2.36
N GLY A 15 -7.22 -0.93 -2.27
CA GLY A 15 -6.40 -0.01 -1.50
C GLY A 15 -6.40 -0.32 0.00
N PHE A 16 -7.59 -0.51 0.55
CA PHE A 16 -7.80 -0.84 1.95
C PHE A 16 -7.15 -2.17 2.32
N ALA A 17 -7.33 -3.22 1.51
CA ALA A 17 -6.69 -4.51 1.76
C ALA A 17 -5.16 -4.40 1.73
N SER A 18 -4.59 -3.67 0.76
CA SER A 18 -3.15 -3.43 0.68
C SER A 18 -2.62 -2.73 1.93
N LEU A 19 -3.30 -1.65 2.36
CA LEU A 19 -2.96 -0.92 3.58
C LEU A 19 -3.08 -1.81 4.81
N ALA A 20 -4.19 -2.52 4.98
CA ALA A 20 -4.43 -3.44 6.09
C ALA A 20 -3.31 -4.48 6.20
N CYS A 21 -2.83 -5.03 5.08
CA CYS A 21 -1.69 -5.94 5.08
C CYS A 21 -0.38 -5.29 5.54
N LEU A 22 -0.09 -4.06 5.09
CA LEU A 22 1.10 -3.32 5.55
C LEU A 22 1.05 -3.04 7.05
N TRP A 23 -0.14 -2.66 7.56
CA TRP A 23 -0.36 -2.45 8.99
C TRP A 23 -0.29 -3.74 9.79
N ALA A 24 -0.84 -4.84 9.28
CA ALA A 24 -0.73 -6.16 9.91
C ALA A 24 0.74 -6.62 9.99
N ALA A 25 1.52 -6.42 8.92
CA ALA A 25 2.94 -6.71 8.89
C ALA A 25 3.71 -5.86 9.93
N ALA A 26 3.46 -4.55 9.98
CA ALA A 26 4.05 -3.65 10.97
C ALA A 26 3.71 -4.06 12.41
N GLY A 27 2.45 -4.42 12.67
CA GLY A 27 1.99 -4.89 13.97
C GLY A 27 2.64 -6.21 14.40
N SER A 28 2.85 -7.14 13.47
CA SER A 28 3.46 -8.44 13.78
C SER A 28 4.94 -8.35 14.19
N MET A 29 5.63 -7.25 13.87
CA MET A 29 7.03 -7.03 14.24
C MET A 29 7.20 -6.45 15.65
N ALA A 30 6.15 -5.85 16.23
CA ALA A 30 6.24 -5.18 17.52
C ALA A 30 5.99 -6.17 18.66
N THR A 31 6.98 -6.33 19.55
CA THR A 31 6.85 -7.15 20.77
C THR A 31 6.35 -6.35 21.97
N ARG A 32 6.54 -5.02 21.94
CA ARG A 32 6.10 -4.08 22.98
C ARG A 32 5.34 -2.93 22.36
N VAL A 33 4.37 -2.37 23.10
CA VAL A 33 3.54 -1.23 22.65
C VAL A 33 4.39 0.01 22.34
N GLN A 34 5.52 0.19 23.03
CA GLN A 34 6.48 1.28 22.74
C GLN A 34 7.16 1.13 21.37
N ASP A 35 7.42 -0.09 20.92
CA ASP A 35 8.09 -0.37 19.63
C ASP A 35 7.11 -0.30 18.45
N LEU A 36 5.81 -0.44 18.74
CA LEU A 36 4.73 -0.30 17.75
C LEU A 36 4.76 1.11 17.14
N SER A 37 4.85 2.15 17.97
CA SER A 37 4.89 3.55 17.51
C SER A 37 6.10 3.84 16.62
N GLN A 38 7.26 3.24 16.91
CA GLN A 38 8.47 3.42 16.10
C GLN A 38 8.34 2.80 14.70
N THR A 39 7.55 1.74 14.57
CA THR A 39 7.35 1.03 13.30
C THR A 39 6.20 1.62 12.49
N THR A 40 5.10 2.03 13.14
CA THR A 40 3.90 2.54 12.47
C THR A 40 4.00 4.01 12.09
N THR A 41 4.75 4.83 12.84
CA THR A 41 4.93 6.25 12.53
C THR A 41 5.53 6.49 11.14
N PRO A 42 6.68 5.91 10.75
CA PRO A 42 7.25 6.12 9.42
C PRO A 42 6.32 5.63 8.31
N LEU A 43 5.64 4.50 8.52
CA LEU A 43 4.64 3.98 7.58
C LEU A 43 3.50 4.98 7.35
N THR A 44 2.95 5.51 8.45
CA THR A 44 1.87 6.51 8.40
C THR A 44 2.33 7.79 7.70
N THR A 45 3.53 8.27 7.98
CA THR A 45 4.11 9.46 7.34
C THR A 45 4.23 9.28 5.83
N ILE A 46 4.73 8.13 5.37
CA ILE A 46 4.84 7.83 3.94
C ILE A 46 3.45 7.80 3.29
N ILE A 47 2.48 7.12 3.91
CA ILE A 47 1.11 7.03 3.39
C ILE A 47 0.45 8.41 3.32
N MET A 48 0.61 9.24 4.35
CA MET A 48 0.09 10.60 4.35
C MET A 48 0.69 11.44 3.22
N LEU A 49 2.01 11.37 3.01
CA LEU A 49 2.66 12.07 1.91
C LEU A 49 2.13 11.62 0.54
N VAL A 50 1.96 10.31 0.34
CA VAL A 50 1.39 9.76 -0.90
C VAL A 50 -0.02 10.29 -1.14
N TYR A 51 -0.87 10.35 -0.12
CA TYR A 51 -2.23 10.88 -0.26
C TYR A 51 -2.26 12.39 -0.49
N ILE A 52 -1.43 13.17 0.22
CA ILE A 52 -1.33 14.61 0.00
C ILE A 52 -0.88 14.90 -1.43
N VAL A 53 0.22 14.28 -1.88
CA VAL A 53 0.74 14.49 -3.24
C VAL A 53 -0.30 14.05 -4.27
N GLY A 54 -0.98 12.93 -4.05
CA GLY A 54 -2.06 12.46 -4.92
C GLY A 54 -3.23 13.44 -5.02
N MET A 55 -3.67 14.01 -3.90
CA MET A 55 -4.80 14.93 -3.87
C MET A 55 -4.51 16.27 -4.58
N PHE A 56 -3.25 16.73 -4.54
CA PHE A 56 -2.83 17.97 -5.21
C PHE A 56 -2.22 17.74 -6.61
N ALA A 57 -2.10 16.50 -7.07
CA ALA A 57 -1.54 16.19 -8.38
C ALA A 57 -2.43 16.75 -9.51
N ARG A 58 -1.81 17.32 -10.54
CA ARG A 58 -2.49 17.89 -11.72
C ARG A 58 -1.78 17.51 -13.00
N GLY A 59 -2.51 17.49 -14.12
CA GLY A 59 -1.97 17.19 -15.45
C GLY A 59 -1.21 15.86 -15.49
N THR A 60 -0.01 15.85 -16.07
CA THR A 60 0.83 14.65 -16.21
C THR A 60 1.16 13.99 -14.87
N MET A 61 1.27 14.76 -13.79
CA MET A 61 1.53 14.19 -12.46
C MET A 61 0.34 13.38 -11.95
N ALA A 62 -0.88 13.87 -12.14
CA ALA A 62 -2.10 13.12 -11.81
C ALA A 62 -2.20 11.85 -12.67
N GLU A 63 -1.78 11.92 -13.93
CA GLU A 63 -1.76 10.77 -14.82
C GLU A 63 -0.81 9.68 -14.34
N VAL A 64 0.43 10.03 -14.00
CA VAL A 64 1.41 9.05 -13.49
C VAL A 64 0.96 8.49 -12.13
N LEU A 65 0.56 9.35 -11.19
CA LEU A 65 0.14 8.91 -9.85
C LEU A 65 -1.11 8.03 -9.87
N SER A 66 -1.95 8.18 -10.88
CA SER A 66 -3.14 7.35 -11.03
C SER A 66 -2.81 5.87 -11.27
N TYR A 67 -1.58 5.53 -11.65
CA TYR A 67 -1.09 4.16 -11.76
C TYR A 67 -0.25 3.70 -10.57
N VAL A 68 0.14 4.61 -9.68
CA VAL A 68 0.92 4.27 -8.49
C VAL A 68 -0.01 3.64 -7.44
N PRO A 69 0.26 2.41 -6.96
CA PRO A 69 -0.56 1.77 -5.94
C PRO A 69 -0.71 2.64 -4.67
N ILE A 70 -1.82 2.49 -3.95
CA ILE A 70 -2.24 3.36 -2.83
C ILE A 70 -2.63 4.78 -3.29
N ALA A 71 -1.82 5.47 -4.08
CA ALA A 71 -2.18 6.78 -4.64
C ALA A 71 -3.37 6.68 -5.62
N SER A 72 -3.37 5.64 -6.45
CA SER A 72 -4.41 5.31 -7.43
C SER A 72 -5.81 5.25 -6.82
N THR A 73 -5.91 4.84 -5.56
CA THR A 73 -7.17 4.66 -4.82
C THR A 73 -7.96 5.95 -4.67
N VAL A 74 -7.28 7.10 -4.68
CA VAL A 74 -7.88 8.43 -4.59
C VAL A 74 -7.80 9.15 -5.94
N VAL A 75 -6.67 9.03 -6.64
CA VAL A 75 -6.42 9.79 -7.88
C VAL A 75 -7.27 9.28 -9.05
N MET A 76 -7.40 7.96 -9.26
CA MET A 76 -8.17 7.42 -10.41
C MET A 76 -9.67 7.72 -10.34
N PRO A 77 -10.36 7.50 -9.20
CA PRO A 77 -11.77 7.89 -9.08
C PRO A 77 -11.97 9.39 -9.31
N GLY A 78 -11.05 10.23 -8.83
CA GLY A 78 -11.04 11.66 -9.11
C GLY A 78 -10.95 11.98 -10.60
N ARG A 79 -10.04 11.33 -11.34
CA ARG A 79 -9.89 11.48 -12.80
C ARG A 79 -11.09 10.95 -13.61
N LEU A 80 -11.75 9.90 -13.12
CA LEU A 80 -13.00 9.39 -13.69
C LEU A 80 -14.15 10.39 -13.52
N LEU A 81 -14.21 11.09 -12.37
CA LEU A 81 -15.22 12.12 -12.11
C LEU A 81 -15.01 13.38 -12.95
N SER A 82 -13.75 13.80 -13.16
CA SER A 82 -13.42 14.94 -14.02
C SER A 82 -13.54 14.65 -15.52
N GLY A 83 -13.75 13.39 -15.90
CA GLY A 83 -13.84 12.95 -17.30
C GLY A 83 -12.49 12.87 -18.01
N GLU A 84 -11.37 13.05 -17.29
CA GLU A 84 -10.02 12.95 -17.84
C GLU A 84 -9.57 11.51 -18.09
N ALA A 85 -10.15 10.54 -17.37
CA ALA A 85 -9.80 9.13 -17.50
C ALA A 85 -10.99 8.30 -18.01
N THR A 86 -10.71 7.46 -19.01
CA THR A 86 -11.65 6.47 -19.52
C THR A 86 -11.70 5.22 -18.63
N TRP A 87 -12.77 4.43 -18.74
CA TRP A 87 -12.93 3.16 -18.02
C TRP A 87 -11.77 2.17 -18.25
N LEU A 88 -11.13 2.19 -19.42
CA LEU A 88 -9.94 1.38 -19.72
C LEU A 88 -8.73 1.76 -18.85
N HIS A 89 -8.50 3.06 -18.65
CA HIS A 89 -7.41 3.55 -17.78
C HIS A 89 -7.67 3.14 -16.32
N ALA A 90 -8.92 3.24 -15.88
CA ALA A 90 -9.33 2.79 -14.56
C ALA A 90 -9.12 1.28 -14.36
N LEU A 91 -9.48 0.46 -15.35
CA LEU A 91 -9.26 -0.99 -15.29
C LEU A 91 -7.76 -1.33 -15.21
N ALA A 92 -6.92 -0.70 -16.03
CA ALA A 92 -5.47 -0.91 -16.02
C ALA A 92 -4.87 -0.54 -14.66
N SER A 93 -5.24 0.61 -14.11
CA SER A 93 -4.80 1.03 -12.77
C SER A 93 -5.30 0.10 -11.66
N LEU A 94 -6.53 -0.41 -11.77
CA LEU A 94 -7.07 -1.38 -10.83
C LEU A 94 -6.27 -2.69 -10.86
N VAL A 95 -5.90 -3.18 -12.05
CA VAL A 95 -5.05 -4.38 -12.19
C VAL A 95 -3.68 -4.15 -11.56
N ILE A 96 -3.03 -3.01 -11.82
CA ILE A 96 -1.74 -2.66 -11.21
C ILE A 96 -1.84 -2.59 -9.69
N SER A 97 -2.90 -1.97 -9.18
CA SER A 97 -3.16 -1.88 -7.73
C SER A 97 -3.46 -3.25 -7.12
N GLY A 98 -4.16 -4.12 -7.85
CA GLY A 98 -4.44 -5.49 -7.45
C GLY A 98 -3.19 -6.37 -7.40
N LEU A 99 -2.28 -6.22 -8.37
CA LEU A 99 -0.97 -6.88 -8.34
C LEU A 99 -0.16 -6.42 -7.13
N PHE A 100 -0.16 -5.12 -6.84
CA PHE A 100 0.47 -4.59 -5.64
C PHE A 100 -0.14 -5.17 -4.35
N MET A 101 -1.46 -5.29 -4.29
CA MET A 101 -2.14 -5.93 -3.16
C MET A 101 -1.65 -7.36 -2.94
N ILE A 102 -1.53 -8.16 -3.99
CA ILE A 102 -1.00 -9.54 -3.91
C ILE A 102 0.43 -9.53 -3.36
N VAL A 103 1.28 -8.62 -3.85
CA VAL A 103 2.65 -8.46 -3.36
C VAL A 103 2.68 -8.03 -1.89
N ALA A 104 1.80 -7.11 -1.48
CA ALA A 104 1.70 -6.65 -0.10
C ALA A 104 1.23 -7.77 0.85
N ILE A 105 0.27 -8.60 0.42
CA ILE A 105 -0.18 -9.79 1.16
C ILE A 105 0.97 -10.78 1.31
N TRP A 106 1.66 -11.09 0.22
CA TRP A 106 2.80 -12.01 0.23
C TRP A 106 3.94 -11.52 1.14
N PHE A 107 4.24 -10.21 1.08
CA PHE A 107 5.21 -9.60 1.98
C PHE A 107 4.77 -9.69 3.45
N GLY A 108 3.49 -9.42 3.73
CA GLY A 108 2.92 -9.55 5.07
C GLY A 108 3.00 -10.97 5.62
N GLU A 109 2.69 -11.98 4.80
CA GLU A 109 2.86 -13.40 5.17
C GLU A 109 4.31 -13.70 5.54
N GLN A 110 5.26 -13.22 4.73
CA GLN A 110 6.68 -13.48 4.96
C GLN A 110 7.20 -12.81 6.24
N VAL A 111 6.77 -11.57 6.52
CA VAL A 111 7.10 -10.88 7.78
C VAL A 111 6.51 -11.65 8.96
N TYR A 112 5.26 -12.10 8.86
CA TYR A 112 4.60 -12.88 9.91
C TYR A 112 5.31 -14.22 10.17
N ARG A 113 5.62 -15.00 9.12
CA ARG A 113 6.34 -16.28 9.24
C ARG A 113 7.71 -16.12 9.89
N ARG A 114 8.45 -15.06 9.54
CA ARG A 114 9.77 -14.76 10.11
C ARG A 114 9.68 -14.31 11.57
N GLY A 115 8.67 -13.50 11.91
CA GLY A 115 8.42 -13.08 13.29
C GLY A 115 8.02 -14.24 14.21
N LEU A 116 7.23 -15.19 13.71
CA LEU A 116 6.75 -16.33 14.52
C LEU A 116 7.87 -17.31 14.92
N LEU A 117 8.95 -17.41 14.13
CA LEU A 117 10.08 -18.32 14.38
C LEU A 117 11.21 -17.68 15.20
N GLN A 118 11.12 -16.38 15.54
CA GLN A 118 12.10 -15.71 16.38
C GLN A 118 11.60 -15.52 17.81
N THR A 119 11.95 -16.47 18.67
CA THR A 119 11.51 -16.48 20.08
C THR A 119 12.24 -15.46 20.97
N ASN A 120 13.29 -14.73 20.54
CA ASN A 120 14.05 -13.88 21.49
C ASN A 120 14.97 -12.73 20.99
N ALA A 121 14.85 -12.22 19.76
CA ALA A 121 15.63 -11.03 19.39
C ALA A 121 14.85 -10.10 18.45
N VAL A 122 14.90 -8.80 18.74
CA VAL A 122 14.24 -7.74 17.97
C VAL A 122 14.79 -7.74 16.54
N MET A 123 14.00 -8.12 15.54
CA MET A 123 14.42 -8.05 14.15
C MET A 123 14.48 -6.59 13.69
N SER A 124 15.67 -6.12 13.35
CA SER A 124 15.86 -4.85 12.65
C SER A 124 15.49 -5.01 11.17
N LEU A 125 14.95 -3.96 10.54
CA LEU A 125 14.64 -3.91 9.10
C LEU A 125 15.84 -4.29 8.20
N LYS A 126 17.07 -4.16 8.73
CA LYS A 126 18.31 -4.59 8.05
C LYS A 126 18.48 -6.11 7.99
N ASP A 127 17.97 -6.85 8.96
CA ASP A 127 18.12 -8.31 9.03
C ASP A 127 17.12 -9.02 8.10
N ALA A 128 15.98 -8.39 7.81
CA ALA A 128 15.03 -8.90 6.83
C ALA A 128 15.55 -8.90 5.37
N PHE A 129 16.55 -8.07 5.07
CA PHE A 129 17.13 -7.87 3.73
C PHE A 129 18.48 -8.56 3.53
N ARG A 130 19.14 -9.02 4.60
CA ARG A 130 20.43 -9.71 4.50
C ARG A 130 20.20 -11.19 4.21
N ARG A 131 20.21 -11.54 2.91
CA ARG A 131 20.43 -12.92 2.46
C ARG A 131 21.66 -13.46 3.19
N THR A 132 21.50 -14.62 3.81
CA THR A 132 22.58 -15.56 4.15
C THR A 132 23.34 -15.90 2.86
N ALA A 133 24.29 -15.04 2.48
CA ALA A 133 25.46 -15.47 1.75
C ALA A 133 26.40 -15.97 2.84
N ASP A 134 26.38 -17.27 3.08
CA ASP A 134 27.46 -18.11 3.66
C ASP A 134 26.84 -19.45 4.08
N ALA A 135 26.70 -20.33 3.10
CA ALA A 135 26.67 -21.79 3.25
C ALA A 135 27.08 -22.42 1.91
#